data_AF-A0A812K7Y0-F1
#
_entry.id   AF-A0A812K7Y0-F1
#
_cell.length_a   1.000
_cell.length_b   1.000
_cell.length_c   1.000
_cell.angle_alpha   90.00
_cell.angle_beta   90.00
_cell.angle_gamma   90.00
#
_symmetry.space_group_name_H-M   'P 1'
#
loop_
_entity.id
_entity.type
_entity.pdbx_description
1 polymer ?
#
loop_
_entity_poly.entity_id
_entity_poly.type
_entity_poly.pdbx_seq_one_letter_code
_entity_poly.pdbx_strand_id
1 'polypeptide(L)'
;MDSLDASEHGWARVRTWTRSVRRRHPAGIFACDYLFLPLHHEAERHWSLAVVCRPWAAVNIGQDVHTTTTVAFLDSLRSPSSEKHEAVVLHKLKSYLRSEWQDCTPLSTSFDEGRIQAVAIDVPQQQNSSDCGIYVLEFMLQLLCHPGKLASLGRDPLAVELQVGKAPRQRWRQAGASYRSLKQAAAGGSASFDEVGAFVPSRRRNGETDGLLQGVVDGDAPCALGFARGMAC
;
A
#
# COMPACT_ATOMS: atom_id res chain seq x y z
N MET A 1 -0.61 -26.95 23.53
CA MET A 1 -1.32 -25.78 24.06
C MET A 1 -0.45 -24.56 23.72
N ASP A 2 -0.25 -24.28 22.43
CA ASP A 2 0.90 -23.46 21.93
C ASP A 2 0.53 -22.40 20.87
N SER A 3 -0.77 -22.13 20.62
CA SER A 3 -1.15 -21.38 19.42
C SER A 3 -1.53 -19.90 19.64
N LEU A 4 -1.69 -19.41 20.88
CA LEU A 4 -2.21 -18.06 21.15
C LEU A 4 -1.16 -17.09 21.74
N ASP A 5 -0.12 -17.61 22.39
CA ASP A 5 0.94 -16.84 23.06
C ASP A 5 2.08 -16.38 22.12
N ALA A 6 2.20 -17.01 20.94
CA ALA A 6 3.17 -16.59 19.93
C ALA A 6 2.87 -15.20 19.34
N SER A 7 1.66 -14.67 19.54
CA SER A 7 1.24 -13.39 18.97
C SER A 7 1.86 -12.19 19.69
N GLU A 8 1.99 -12.22 21.02
CA GLU A 8 2.63 -11.15 21.81
C GLU A 8 4.13 -11.04 21.49
N HIS A 9 4.79 -12.17 21.28
CA HIS A 9 6.19 -12.23 20.86
C HIS A 9 6.41 -11.79 19.41
N GLY A 10 5.37 -11.89 18.55
CA GLY A 10 5.45 -11.54 17.14
C GLY A 10 5.75 -10.05 16.94
N TRP A 11 5.02 -9.18 17.63
CA TRP A 11 5.22 -7.73 17.55
C TRP A 11 6.62 -7.30 17.97
N ALA A 12 7.18 -7.87 19.05
CA ALA A 12 8.50 -7.49 19.56
C ALA A 12 9.61 -7.63 18.49
N ARG A 13 9.49 -8.62 17.59
CA ARG A 13 10.44 -8.88 16.49
C ARG A 13 10.38 -7.84 15.37
N VAL A 14 9.25 -7.14 15.25
CA VAL A 14 8.99 -6.15 14.18
C VAL A 14 8.68 -4.75 14.72
N ARG A 15 8.76 -4.54 16.04
CA ARG A 15 8.49 -3.26 16.73
C ARG A 15 9.18 -2.08 16.06
N THR A 16 10.39 -2.27 15.58
CA THR A 16 11.21 -1.19 14.99
C THR A 16 10.79 -0.79 13.58
N TRP A 17 10.00 -1.61 12.87
CA TRP A 17 9.62 -1.38 11.48
C TRP A 17 8.83 -0.07 11.31
N THR A 18 7.99 0.26 12.29
CA THR A 18 7.11 1.43 12.29
C THR A 18 7.65 2.59 13.14
N ARG A 19 8.90 2.49 13.64
CA ARG A 19 9.54 3.51 14.50
C ARG A 19 9.58 4.90 13.84
N SER A 20 9.85 4.96 12.53
CA SER A 20 9.90 6.24 11.81
C SER A 20 8.52 6.88 11.65
N VAL A 21 7.46 6.08 11.62
CA VAL A 21 6.07 6.56 11.57
C VAL A 21 5.68 7.12 12.94
N ARG A 22 5.95 6.38 14.03
CA ARG A 22 5.69 6.83 15.41
C ARG A 22 6.41 8.12 15.79
N ARG A 23 7.63 8.34 15.26
CA ARG A 23 8.34 9.62 15.44
C ARG A 23 7.70 10.79 14.73
N ARG A 24 7.02 10.55 13.59
CA ARG A 24 6.40 11.61 12.78
C ARG A 24 4.96 11.90 13.20
N HIS A 25 4.28 10.91 13.75
CA HIS A 25 2.89 11.05 14.18
C HIS A 25 2.66 10.30 15.50
N PRO A 26 2.07 10.94 16.53
CA PRO A 26 1.87 10.33 17.85
C PRO A 26 0.96 9.10 17.79
N ALA A 27 -0.01 9.06 16.88
CA ALA A 27 -0.83 7.87 16.63
C ALA A 27 -0.14 6.78 15.80
N GLY A 28 1.13 6.95 15.40
CA GLY A 28 1.86 5.97 14.60
C GLY A 28 1.15 5.57 13.32
N ILE A 29 1.05 4.26 13.07
CA ILE A 29 0.35 3.71 11.89
C ILE A 29 -1.17 3.93 11.90
N PHE A 30 -1.76 4.31 13.03
CA PHE A 30 -3.18 4.66 13.11
C PHE A 30 -3.48 6.01 12.46
N ALA A 31 -2.46 6.82 12.16
CA ALA A 31 -2.63 8.02 11.34
C ALA A 31 -2.87 7.72 9.85
N CYS A 32 -2.63 6.48 9.42
CA CYS A 32 -2.83 6.06 8.04
C CYS A 32 -4.26 5.58 7.82
N ASP A 33 -4.79 5.79 6.63
CA ASP A 33 -6.09 5.22 6.23
C ASP A 33 -5.96 3.78 5.73
N TYR A 34 -4.81 3.39 5.17
CA TYR A 34 -4.59 2.07 4.60
C TYR A 34 -3.21 1.51 4.93
N LEU A 35 -3.13 0.23 5.27
CA LEU A 35 -1.90 -0.53 5.42
C LEU A 35 -1.92 -1.71 4.45
N PHE A 36 -1.02 -1.71 3.46
CA PHE A 36 -0.86 -2.82 2.52
C PHE A 36 0.12 -3.85 3.08
N LEU A 37 -0.30 -5.10 3.11
CA LEU A 37 0.45 -6.21 3.69
C LEU A 37 0.51 -7.36 2.69
N PRO A 38 1.56 -7.44 1.85
CA PRO A 38 1.84 -8.63 1.07
C PRO A 38 2.15 -9.80 2.01
N LEU A 39 1.41 -10.90 1.87
CA LEU A 39 1.51 -12.08 2.71
C LEU A 39 2.12 -13.22 1.91
N HIS A 40 3.12 -13.90 2.48
CA HIS A 40 3.69 -15.11 1.91
C HIS A 40 3.40 -16.30 2.84
N HIS A 41 2.64 -17.26 2.35
CA HIS A 41 2.36 -18.52 3.02
C HIS A 41 3.41 -19.54 2.57
N GLU A 42 4.43 -19.75 3.39
CA GLU A 42 5.63 -20.51 3.02
C GLU A 42 5.33 -21.97 2.64
N ALA A 43 4.48 -22.65 3.41
CA ALA A 43 4.13 -24.06 3.17
C ALA A 43 3.48 -24.29 1.79
N GLU A 44 2.66 -23.34 1.34
CA GLU A 44 1.97 -23.40 0.04
C GLU A 44 2.71 -22.63 -1.05
N ARG A 45 3.80 -21.92 -0.71
CA ARG A 45 4.54 -20.99 -1.59
C ARG A 45 3.60 -19.99 -2.27
N HIS A 46 2.63 -19.51 -1.51
CA HIS A 46 1.51 -18.73 -2.00
C HIS A 46 1.60 -17.28 -1.53
N TRP A 47 1.33 -16.35 -2.43
CA TRP A 47 1.27 -14.92 -2.14
C TRP A 47 -0.18 -14.43 -2.18
N SER A 48 -0.58 -13.71 -1.13
CA SER A 48 -1.85 -12.98 -1.10
C SER A 48 -1.64 -11.57 -0.55
N LEU A 49 -2.69 -10.76 -0.56
CA LEU A 49 -2.64 -9.39 -0.05
C LEU A 49 -3.69 -9.22 1.04
N ALA A 50 -3.27 -8.65 2.18
CA ALA A 50 -4.19 -8.03 3.13
C ALA A 50 -4.07 -6.51 3.05
N VAL A 51 -5.21 -5.81 3.14
CA VAL A 51 -5.25 -4.35 3.28
C VAL A 51 -6.04 -4.00 4.54
N VAL A 52 -5.37 -3.43 5.53
CA VAL A 52 -6.04 -2.88 6.72
C VAL A 52 -6.57 -1.49 6.36
N CYS A 53 -7.89 -1.34 6.38
CA CYS A 53 -8.61 -0.12 6.06
C CYS A 53 -9.08 0.54 7.36
N ARG A 54 -8.85 1.86 7.46
CA ARG A 54 -9.20 2.72 8.60
C ARG A 54 -8.71 2.15 9.95
N PRO A 55 -7.39 1.84 10.13
CA PRO A 55 -6.86 1.33 11.40
C PRO A 55 -7.30 2.13 12.64
N TRP A 56 -7.41 3.45 12.51
CA TRP A 56 -7.86 4.38 13.55
C TRP A 56 -9.24 4.05 14.14
N ALA A 57 -10.12 3.37 13.41
CA ALA A 57 -11.46 3.05 13.89
C ALA A 57 -11.44 2.10 15.10
N ALA A 58 -10.40 1.27 15.24
CA ALA A 58 -10.21 0.39 16.39
C ALA A 58 -9.81 1.14 17.67
N VAL A 59 -9.34 2.39 17.59
CA VAL A 59 -8.88 3.18 18.74
C VAL A 59 -9.80 4.37 19.05
N ASN A 60 -10.59 4.83 18.08
CA ASN A 60 -11.57 5.92 18.24
C ASN A 60 -12.93 5.41 18.70
N ILE A 61 -12.97 4.84 19.92
CA ILE A 61 -14.19 4.31 20.53
C ILE A 61 -15.09 5.47 20.96
N GLY A 62 -16.27 5.60 20.33
CA GLY A 62 -17.29 6.60 20.67
C GLY A 62 -17.42 7.82 19.75
N GLN A 63 -16.52 8.02 18.79
CA GLN A 63 -16.65 9.13 17.81
C GLN A 63 -17.56 8.78 16.63
N ASP A 64 -17.54 7.53 16.22
CA ASP A 64 -18.39 6.96 15.17
C ASP A 64 -18.59 5.49 15.52
N VAL A 65 -19.83 5.01 15.63
CA VAL A 65 -20.13 3.62 16.02
C VAL A 65 -20.23 2.70 14.79
N HIS A 66 -20.43 3.27 13.60
CA HIS A 66 -20.68 2.51 12.38
C HIS A 66 -19.39 2.19 11.61
N THR A 67 -18.35 3.00 11.80
CA THR A 67 -17.05 2.80 11.13
C THR A 67 -16.22 1.73 11.84
N THR A 68 -15.85 0.64 11.17
CA THR A 68 -15.02 -0.44 11.76
C THR A 68 -13.68 -0.57 11.05
N THR A 69 -12.60 -0.93 11.74
CA THR A 69 -11.37 -1.28 11.03
C THR A 69 -11.62 -2.54 10.22
N THR A 70 -11.31 -2.54 8.93
CA THR A 70 -11.56 -3.70 8.06
C THR A 70 -10.26 -4.26 7.51
N VAL A 71 -10.08 -5.58 7.55
CA VAL A 71 -8.97 -6.27 6.89
C VAL A 71 -9.52 -6.93 5.62
N ALA A 72 -9.22 -6.34 4.47
CA ALA A 72 -9.61 -6.87 3.17
C ALA A 72 -8.56 -7.88 2.69
N PHE A 73 -8.99 -9.12 2.43
CA PHE A 73 -8.15 -10.18 1.89
C PHE A 73 -8.40 -10.36 0.39
N LEU A 74 -7.32 -10.27 -0.39
CA LEU A 74 -7.30 -10.45 -1.83
C LEU A 74 -6.40 -11.64 -2.15
N ASP A 75 -7.02 -12.73 -2.59
CA ASP A 75 -6.36 -13.98 -2.91
C ASP A 75 -6.74 -14.42 -4.33
N SER A 76 -5.75 -14.45 -5.24
CA SER A 76 -5.95 -14.87 -6.63
C SER A 76 -5.99 -16.39 -6.82
N LEU A 77 -5.69 -17.17 -5.79
CA LEU A 77 -5.70 -18.62 -5.81
C LEU A 77 -6.46 -19.15 -4.59
N ARG A 78 -7.71 -18.68 -4.42
CA ARG A 78 -8.54 -19.10 -3.29
C ARG A 78 -8.69 -20.62 -3.31
N SER A 79 -8.50 -21.22 -2.14
CA SER A 79 -8.71 -22.64 -1.89
C SER A 79 -9.47 -22.83 -0.58
N PRO A 80 -9.91 -24.05 -0.25
CA PRO A 80 -10.51 -24.35 1.05
C PRO A 80 -9.60 -24.04 2.25
N SER A 81 -8.27 -23.92 2.05
CA SER A 81 -7.35 -23.51 3.11
C SER A 81 -7.28 -21.98 3.27
N SER A 82 -7.69 -21.19 2.27
CA SER A 82 -7.56 -19.72 2.30
C SER A 82 -8.27 -19.10 3.50
N GLU A 83 -9.50 -19.53 3.80
CA GLU A 83 -10.26 -19.00 4.96
C GLU A 83 -9.54 -19.24 6.29
N LYS A 84 -8.93 -20.41 6.47
CA LYS A 84 -8.14 -20.73 7.67
C LYS A 84 -6.91 -19.84 7.77
N HIS A 85 -6.21 -19.63 6.66
CA HIS A 85 -5.05 -18.75 6.61
C HIS A 85 -5.44 -17.30 6.90
N GLU A 86 -6.52 -16.79 6.30
CA GLU A 86 -7.07 -15.46 6.54
C GLU A 86 -7.44 -15.27 8.02
N ALA A 87 -8.07 -16.27 8.66
CA ALA A 87 -8.41 -16.22 10.08
C ALA A 87 -7.16 -16.13 10.98
N VAL A 88 -6.11 -16.91 10.68
CA VAL A 88 -4.83 -16.86 11.40
C VAL A 88 -4.17 -15.49 11.22
N VAL A 89 -4.18 -14.96 10.00
CA VAL A 89 -3.62 -13.62 9.72
C VAL A 89 -4.41 -12.54 10.46
N LEU A 90 -5.74 -12.60 10.43
CA LEU A 90 -6.60 -11.65 11.16
C LEU A 90 -6.28 -11.65 12.65
N HIS A 91 -6.15 -12.82 13.28
CA HIS A 91 -5.78 -12.93 14.69
C HIS A 91 -4.42 -12.30 14.98
N LYS A 92 -3.41 -12.57 14.14
CA LYS A 92 -2.07 -11.95 14.27
C LYS A 92 -2.12 -10.43 14.09
N LEU A 93 -2.89 -9.93 13.12
CA LEU A 93 -3.03 -8.49 12.89
C LEU A 93 -3.75 -7.78 14.03
N LYS A 94 -4.80 -8.38 14.59
CA LYS A 94 -5.48 -7.87 15.78
C LYS A 94 -4.51 -7.71 16.96
N SER A 95 -3.70 -8.73 17.24
CA SER A 95 -2.66 -8.69 18.27
C SER A 95 -1.58 -7.63 17.95
N TYR A 96 -1.07 -7.61 16.72
CA TYR A 96 -0.07 -6.63 16.27
C TYR A 96 -0.55 -5.18 16.41
N LEU A 97 -1.79 -4.88 15.98
CA LEU A 97 -2.36 -3.55 16.07
C LEU A 97 -2.55 -3.12 17.54
N ARG A 98 -2.99 -4.03 18.42
CA ARG A 98 -3.06 -3.75 19.86
C ARG A 98 -1.71 -3.34 20.41
N SER A 99 -0.66 -4.13 20.15
CA SER A 99 0.69 -3.84 20.64
C SER A 99 1.29 -2.56 20.03
N GLU A 100 1.05 -2.30 18.75
CA GLU A 100 1.46 -1.03 18.12
C GLU A 100 0.77 0.17 18.78
N TRP A 101 -0.50 0.07 19.13
CA TRP A 101 -1.21 1.16 19.83
C TRP A 101 -0.64 1.40 21.22
N GLN A 102 -0.41 0.33 21.98
CA GLN A 102 0.20 0.39 23.32
C GLN A 102 1.60 1.02 23.31
N ASP A 103 2.37 0.89 22.21
CA ASP A 103 3.69 1.54 22.06
C ASP A 103 3.60 3.01 21.61
N CYS A 104 2.45 3.45 21.10
CA CYS A 104 2.24 4.83 20.64
C CYS A 104 1.79 5.78 21.76
N THR A 105 0.99 5.30 22.70
CA THR A 105 0.21 6.17 23.61
C THR A 105 0.35 5.78 25.08
N PRO A 106 0.03 6.70 26.02
CA PRO A 106 -0.03 6.35 27.44
C PRO A 106 -1.05 5.24 27.69
N LEU A 107 -0.81 4.41 28.71
CA LEU A 107 -1.60 3.21 29.08
C LEU A 107 -3.15 3.39 29.20
N SER A 108 -3.71 4.59 29.08
CA SER A 108 -5.15 4.87 29.24
C SER A 108 -5.95 5.03 27.94
N THR A 109 -5.35 4.87 26.77
CA THR A 109 -6.10 4.98 25.49
C THR A 109 -6.76 3.68 25.11
N SER A 110 -8.05 3.73 24.79
CA SER A 110 -8.89 2.59 24.44
C SER A 110 -8.50 1.95 23.10
N PHE A 111 -8.61 0.62 23.01
CA PHE A 111 -8.47 -0.17 21.79
C PHE A 111 -9.51 -1.30 21.81
N ASP A 112 -10.28 -1.45 20.74
CA ASP A 112 -11.34 -2.44 20.65
C ASP A 112 -11.09 -3.39 19.47
N GLU A 113 -10.66 -4.61 19.80
CA GLU A 113 -10.43 -5.69 18.84
C GLU A 113 -11.73 -6.14 18.15
N GLY A 114 -12.89 -5.97 18.81
CA GLY A 114 -14.22 -6.29 18.27
C GLY A 114 -14.60 -5.42 17.08
N ARG A 115 -13.98 -4.23 16.95
CA ARG A 115 -14.17 -3.34 15.79
C ARG A 115 -13.29 -3.69 14.60
N ILE A 116 -12.46 -4.71 14.69
CA ILE A 116 -11.64 -5.19 13.57
C ILE A 116 -12.32 -6.38 12.91
N GLN A 117 -12.80 -6.17 11.69
CA GLN A 117 -13.55 -7.14 10.89
C GLN A 117 -12.74 -7.58 9.68
N ALA A 118 -12.90 -8.83 9.24
CA ALA A 118 -12.32 -9.30 7.99
C ALA A 118 -13.35 -9.27 6.88
N VAL A 119 -12.90 -9.01 5.66
CA VAL A 119 -13.69 -9.16 4.44
C VAL A 119 -12.86 -9.84 3.37
N ALA A 120 -13.42 -10.89 2.78
CA ALA A 120 -12.87 -11.55 1.60
C ALA A 120 -13.33 -10.77 0.36
N ILE A 121 -12.39 -10.31 -0.47
CA ILE A 121 -12.72 -9.63 -1.73
C ILE A 121 -12.72 -10.66 -2.85
N ASP A 122 -13.78 -10.66 -3.66
CA ASP A 122 -13.82 -11.40 -4.92
C ASP A 122 -12.92 -10.69 -5.93
N VAL A 123 -11.85 -11.37 -6.33
CA VAL A 123 -10.83 -10.84 -7.23
C VAL A 123 -10.60 -11.79 -8.40
N PRO A 124 -10.07 -11.30 -9.54
CA PRO A 124 -9.68 -12.16 -10.65
C PRO A 124 -8.78 -13.31 -10.18
N GLN A 125 -9.23 -14.54 -10.43
CA GLN A 125 -8.49 -15.74 -10.09
C GLN A 125 -7.49 -16.09 -11.19
N GLN A 126 -6.29 -16.49 -10.79
CA GLN A 126 -5.27 -16.95 -11.71
C GLN A 126 -5.55 -18.37 -12.19
N GLN A 127 -5.11 -18.70 -13.39
CA GLN A 127 -5.26 -20.04 -13.97
C GLN A 127 -4.01 -20.92 -13.81
N ASN A 128 -2.92 -20.36 -13.30
CA ASN A 128 -1.67 -21.07 -13.04
C ASN A 128 -1.29 -20.98 -11.56
N SER A 129 -0.29 -21.75 -11.12
CA SER A 129 0.11 -21.84 -9.71
C SER A 129 1.33 -20.97 -9.35
N SER A 130 1.72 -20.01 -10.20
CA SER A 130 3.01 -19.31 -10.06
C SER A 130 2.94 -17.78 -10.19
N ASP A 131 1.79 -17.24 -10.60
CA ASP A 131 1.57 -15.80 -10.80
C ASP A 131 0.99 -15.11 -9.56
N CYS A 132 0.78 -15.78 -8.42
CA CYS A 132 0.09 -15.18 -7.26
C CYS A 132 0.78 -13.90 -6.77
N GLY A 133 2.13 -13.87 -6.77
CA GLY A 133 2.88 -12.64 -6.47
C GLY A 133 2.71 -11.53 -7.52
N ILE A 134 2.48 -11.87 -8.79
CA ILE A 134 2.16 -10.89 -9.85
C ILE A 134 0.75 -10.33 -9.63
N TYR A 135 -0.21 -11.16 -9.25
CA TYR A 135 -1.58 -10.72 -8.96
C TYR A 135 -1.61 -9.76 -7.75
N VAL A 136 -0.82 -10.02 -6.69
CA VAL A 136 -0.64 -9.06 -5.59
C VAL A 136 -0.21 -7.69 -6.11
N LEU A 137 0.77 -7.63 -7.03
CA LEU A 137 1.21 -6.37 -7.63
C LEU A 137 0.12 -5.69 -8.48
N GLU A 138 -0.64 -6.46 -9.27
CA GLU A 138 -1.77 -5.93 -10.06
C GLU A 138 -2.86 -5.33 -9.16
N PHE A 139 -3.18 -6.00 -8.05
CA PHE A 139 -4.17 -5.51 -7.09
C PHE A 139 -3.70 -4.23 -6.41
N MET A 140 -2.46 -4.20 -5.89
CA MET A 140 -1.88 -3.01 -5.29
C MET A 140 -1.86 -1.83 -6.27
N LEU A 141 -1.40 -2.05 -7.49
CA LEU A 141 -1.34 -1.00 -8.51
C LEU A 141 -2.72 -0.43 -8.81
N GLN A 142 -3.74 -1.26 -8.99
CA GLN A 142 -5.09 -0.80 -9.27
C GLN A 142 -5.70 -0.03 -8.10
N LEU A 143 -5.52 -0.51 -6.86
CA LEU A 143 -6.02 0.18 -5.67
C LEU A 143 -5.33 1.54 -5.48
N LEU A 144 -4.01 1.61 -5.69
CA LEU A 144 -3.26 2.85 -5.56
C LEU A 144 -3.56 3.86 -6.68
N CYS A 145 -3.83 3.39 -7.91
CA CYS A 145 -4.18 4.26 -9.04
C CYS A 145 -5.65 4.68 -9.07
N HIS A 146 -6.53 4.01 -8.31
CA HIS A 146 -7.96 4.31 -8.29
C HIS A 146 -8.46 4.48 -6.85
N PRO A 147 -8.32 5.68 -6.26
CA PRO A 147 -8.69 5.94 -4.87
C PRO A 147 -10.13 5.54 -4.51
N GLY A 148 -11.07 5.62 -5.47
CA GLY A 148 -12.44 5.16 -5.27
C GLY A 148 -12.55 3.65 -4.99
N LYS A 149 -11.74 2.82 -5.67
CA LYS A 149 -11.69 1.36 -5.42
C LYS A 149 -11.06 1.05 -4.06
N LEU A 150 -10.04 1.81 -3.68
CA LEU A 150 -9.41 1.68 -2.36
C LEU A 150 -10.38 2.10 -1.24
N ALA A 151 -11.13 3.18 -1.45
CA ALA A 151 -12.11 3.68 -0.49
C ALA A 151 -13.34 2.78 -0.32
N SER A 152 -13.69 1.98 -1.32
CA SER A 152 -14.76 0.98 -1.21
C SER A 152 -14.31 -0.31 -0.53
N LEU A 153 -13.01 -0.52 -0.28
CA LEU A 153 -12.56 -1.65 0.55
C LEU A 153 -13.11 -1.50 1.98
N GLY A 154 -13.86 -2.51 2.42
CA GLY A 154 -14.44 -2.55 3.76
C GLY A 154 -15.62 -1.59 3.97
N ARG A 155 -16.31 -1.22 2.90
CA ARG A 155 -17.67 -0.62 2.96
C ARG A 155 -18.69 -1.63 2.42
N ASP A 156 -19.89 -1.58 2.95
CA ASP A 156 -21.05 -2.34 2.48
C ASP A 156 -21.96 -1.40 1.64
N PRO A 157 -22.38 -1.77 0.41
CA PRO A 157 -21.99 -2.98 -0.33
C PRO A 157 -20.54 -2.95 -0.78
N LEU A 158 -19.90 -4.12 -0.71
CA LEU A 158 -18.53 -4.30 -1.21
C LEU A 158 -18.53 -4.28 -2.74
N ALA A 159 -18.32 -3.11 -3.32
CA ALA A 159 -18.27 -2.89 -4.76
C ALA A 159 -16.83 -2.56 -5.21
N VAL A 160 -15.98 -3.59 -5.30
CA VAL A 160 -14.61 -3.46 -5.81
C VAL A 160 -14.43 -4.42 -6.97
N GLU A 161 -14.37 -3.89 -8.18
CA GLU A 161 -14.03 -4.69 -9.37
C GLU A 161 -12.56 -4.46 -9.74
N LEU A 162 -11.76 -5.52 -9.65
CA LEU A 162 -10.38 -5.55 -10.12
C LEU A 162 -10.30 -6.33 -11.43
N GLN A 163 -9.36 -5.94 -12.30
CA GLN A 163 -9.20 -6.57 -13.61
C GLN A 163 -7.75 -6.93 -13.85
N VAL A 164 -7.48 -8.17 -14.25
CA VAL A 164 -6.13 -8.63 -14.58
C VAL A 164 -6.11 -9.08 -16.04
N GLY A 165 -5.20 -8.51 -16.83
CA GLY A 165 -5.09 -8.82 -18.26
C GLY A 165 -4.57 -10.24 -18.52
N LYS A 166 -4.57 -10.67 -19.79
CA LYS A 166 -4.22 -12.06 -20.19
C LYS A 166 -2.76 -12.46 -19.95
N ALA A 167 -1.83 -11.51 -19.85
CA ALA A 167 -0.40 -11.77 -19.72
C ALA A 167 0.27 -10.86 -18.66
N PRO A 168 -0.17 -10.92 -17.40
CA PRO A 168 0.27 -9.97 -16.38
C PRO A 168 1.77 -10.10 -16.10
N ARG A 169 2.30 -11.33 -16.09
CA ARG A 169 3.75 -11.58 -15.95
C ARG A 169 4.57 -10.89 -17.03
N GLN A 170 4.11 -10.90 -18.29
CA GLN A 170 4.83 -10.26 -19.40
C GLN A 170 4.85 -8.74 -19.22
N ARG A 171 3.70 -8.15 -18.87
CA ARG A 171 3.57 -6.73 -18.54
C ARG A 171 4.55 -6.30 -17.44
N TRP A 172 4.62 -7.03 -16.33
CA TRP A 172 5.55 -6.72 -15.23
C TRP A 172 7.02 -6.94 -15.59
N ARG A 173 7.33 -7.95 -16.43
CA ARG A 173 8.70 -8.15 -16.95
C ARG A 173 9.14 -6.96 -17.81
N GLN A 174 8.27 -6.46 -18.68
CA GLN A 174 8.53 -5.29 -19.52
C GLN A 174 8.71 -4.04 -18.67
N ALA A 175 7.78 -3.76 -17.75
CA ALA A 175 7.88 -2.62 -16.84
C ALA A 175 9.18 -2.64 -16.01
N GLY A 176 9.56 -3.81 -15.47
CA GLY A 176 10.81 -3.98 -14.73
C GLY A 176 12.06 -3.78 -15.60
N ALA A 177 12.03 -4.19 -16.87
CA ALA A 177 13.13 -3.95 -17.81
C ALA A 177 13.27 -2.44 -18.09
N SER A 178 12.17 -1.75 -18.40
CA SER A 178 12.15 -0.31 -18.60
C SER A 178 12.68 0.46 -17.39
N TYR A 179 12.25 0.10 -16.17
CA TYR A 179 12.74 0.73 -14.94
C TYR A 179 14.25 0.56 -14.75
N ARG A 180 14.79 -0.64 -15.00
CA ARG A 180 16.24 -0.89 -14.92
C ARG A 180 17.03 -0.06 -15.93
N SER A 181 16.55 0.05 -17.17
CA SER A 181 17.17 0.88 -18.20
C SER A 181 17.18 2.36 -17.81
N LEU A 182 16.06 2.89 -17.30
CA LEU A 182 15.99 4.27 -16.81
C LEU A 182 16.94 4.51 -15.63
N LYS A 183 16.98 3.59 -14.67
CA LYS A 183 17.87 3.68 -13.51
C LYS A 183 19.35 3.66 -13.92
N GLN A 184 19.72 2.84 -14.90
CA GLN A 184 21.08 2.80 -15.43
C GLN A 184 21.45 4.09 -16.16
N ALA A 185 20.54 4.64 -16.96
CA ALA A 185 20.75 5.94 -17.62
C ALA A 185 20.92 7.08 -16.59
N ALA A 186 20.11 7.09 -15.53
CA ALA A 186 20.21 8.07 -14.45
C ALA A 186 21.50 7.94 -13.61
N ALA A 187 22.04 6.72 -13.46
CA ALA A 187 23.31 6.49 -12.75
C ALA A 187 24.54 6.80 -13.61
N GLY A 188 24.43 6.75 -14.95
CA GLY A 188 25.50 7.03 -15.90
C GLY A 188 25.64 8.52 -16.29
N GLY A 189 24.63 9.34 -16.00
CA GLY A 189 24.71 10.80 -16.12
C GLY A 189 24.92 11.44 -14.75
N SER A 190 25.94 12.29 -14.58
CA SER A 190 26.09 13.10 -13.37
C SER A 190 24.95 14.11 -13.27
N ALA A 191 23.82 13.70 -12.69
CA ALA A 191 22.68 14.55 -12.40
C ALA A 191 22.49 14.61 -10.87
N SER A 192 22.68 15.80 -10.30
CA SER A 192 22.27 16.11 -8.93
C SER A 192 20.76 16.27 -8.89
N PHE A 193 20.10 15.57 -7.98
CA PHE A 193 18.68 15.73 -7.68
C PHE A 193 18.57 16.66 -6.46
N ASP A 194 18.00 17.86 -6.62
CA ASP A 194 17.57 18.65 -5.47
C ASP A 194 16.25 18.07 -4.94
N GLU A 195 16.04 18.20 -3.62
CA GLU A 195 15.07 17.51 -2.77
C GLU A 195 13.58 17.74 -3.10
N VAL A 196 13.28 18.34 -4.26
CA VAL A 196 11.91 18.69 -4.69
C VAL A 196 11.69 18.31 -6.15
N GLY A 197 12.03 17.08 -6.55
CA GLY A 197 11.36 16.34 -7.64
C GLY A 197 11.22 16.98 -9.04
N ALA A 198 11.83 18.12 -9.33
CA ALA A 198 11.71 18.83 -10.59
C ALA A 198 13.00 18.69 -11.40
N PHE A 199 12.88 18.26 -12.65
CA PHE A 199 13.99 18.18 -13.60
C PHE A 199 14.53 19.59 -13.90
N VAL A 200 15.73 19.91 -13.42
CA VAL A 200 16.46 21.12 -13.81
C VAL A 200 17.65 20.70 -14.68
N PRO A 201 17.68 21.04 -15.97
CA PRO A 201 18.87 20.79 -16.78
C PRO A 201 20.02 21.65 -16.28
N SER A 202 21.18 21.03 -16.02
CA SER A 202 22.41 21.75 -15.71
C SER A 202 22.80 22.67 -16.88
N ARG A 203 22.73 23.99 -16.66
CA ARG A 203 23.28 24.98 -17.60
C ARG A 203 24.79 24.79 -17.70
N ARG A 204 25.26 24.20 -18.80
CA ARG A 204 26.64 24.43 -19.23
C ARG A 204 26.79 25.92 -19.56
N ARG A 205 27.64 26.61 -18.79
CA ARG A 205 28.14 27.94 -19.17
C ARG A 205 28.94 27.76 -20.45
N ASN A 206 28.44 28.30 -21.56
CA ASN A 206 29.22 28.86 -22.65
C ASN A 206 28.34 29.96 -23.28
N GLY A 207 28.96 31.12 -23.51
CA GLY A 207 28.27 32.34 -23.95
C GLY A 207 27.88 32.35 -25.42
N GLU A 208 27.27 33.48 -25.79
CA GLU A 208 26.87 33.98 -27.11
C GLU A 208 25.42 33.76 -27.56
N THR A 209 25.01 34.70 -28.41
CA THR A 209 23.77 35.49 -28.45
C THR A 209 22.75 35.05 -29.51
N ASP A 210 21.50 35.48 -29.29
CA ASP A 210 20.40 35.82 -30.20
C ASP A 210 20.09 34.98 -31.45
N GLY A 211 18.81 34.61 -31.60
CA GLY A 211 18.27 34.10 -32.86
C GLY A 211 16.88 33.48 -32.78
N LEU A 212 15.87 34.32 -32.99
CA LEU A 212 14.48 34.08 -33.38
C LEU A 212 14.18 32.73 -34.11
N LEU A 213 13.05 32.07 -33.81
CA LEU A 213 12.06 31.57 -34.79
C LEU A 213 10.80 30.97 -34.12
N GLN A 214 9.64 31.25 -34.75
CA GLN A 214 8.26 30.91 -34.38
C GLN A 214 7.79 29.51 -34.87
N GLY A 215 6.72 28.99 -34.23
CA GLY A 215 5.71 28.07 -34.79
C GLY A 215 6.00 26.58 -34.58
N VAL A 216 5.06 25.64 -34.37
CA VAL A 216 3.58 25.54 -34.44
C VAL A 216 3.19 24.29 -33.61
N VAL A 217 1.92 24.25 -33.19
CA VAL A 217 1.18 23.28 -32.34
C VAL A 217 1.29 21.78 -32.68
N ASP A 218 1.24 20.92 -31.64
CA ASP A 218 0.16 19.94 -31.37
C ASP A 218 0.57 18.85 -30.35
N GLY A 219 -0.38 18.45 -29.49
CA GLY A 219 -0.46 17.09 -28.95
C GLY A 219 -0.11 16.86 -27.47
N ASP A 220 -1.16 16.83 -26.63
CA ASP A 220 -1.35 15.97 -25.44
C ASP A 220 -0.19 15.75 -24.46
N ALA A 221 -0.20 16.57 -23.38
CA ALA A 221 0.56 16.31 -22.16
C ALA A 221 -0.33 15.60 -21.11
N PRO A 222 0.16 14.54 -20.43
CA PRO A 222 -0.56 13.93 -19.33
C PRO A 222 -0.47 14.78 -18.05
N CYS A 223 -1.61 14.91 -17.36
CA CYS A 223 -1.80 15.56 -16.06
C CYS A 223 -0.70 15.24 -15.05
N ALA A 224 0.16 16.21 -14.77
CA ALA A 224 0.96 16.25 -13.55
C ALA A 224 0.12 16.88 -12.43
N LEU A 225 -0.37 16.05 -11.50
CA LEU A 225 -1.00 16.51 -10.27
C LEU A 225 0.09 17.08 -9.34
N GLY A 226 0.24 18.41 -9.35
CA GLY A 226 0.96 19.14 -8.33
C GLY A 226 0.13 19.26 -7.06
N PHE A 227 0.62 18.70 -5.95
CA PHE A 227 0.09 18.98 -4.62
C PHE A 227 0.49 20.41 -4.20
N ALA A 228 -0.47 21.34 -4.23
CA ALA A 228 -0.32 22.63 -3.58
C ALA A 228 -0.61 22.49 -2.07
N ARG A 229 0.36 22.89 -1.26
CA ARG A 229 0.20 23.16 0.18
C ARG A 229 -0.33 24.59 0.38
N GLY A 230 -1.27 24.75 1.31
CA GLY A 230 -1.83 26.02 1.81
C GLY A 230 -3.31 25.78 2.12
N MET A 231 -3.85 26.02 3.30
CA MET A 231 -3.69 27.20 4.15
C MET A 231 -4.11 26.82 5.58
N ALA A 232 -3.38 27.35 6.56
CA ALA A 232 -3.87 27.50 7.91
C ALA A 232 -4.82 28.71 7.97
N CYS A 233 -5.96 28.53 8.62
CA CYS A 233 -6.65 29.49 9.49
C CYS A 233 -7.48 28.66 10.48
#